data_AF-A0A0G1UNV6-F1
#
_entry.id   AF-A0A0G1UNV6-F1
#
_cell.length_a   1.000
_cell.length_b   1.000
_cell.length_c   1.000
_cell.angle_alpha   90.00
_cell.angle_beta   90.00
_cell.angle_gamma   90.00
#
_symmetry.space_group_name_H-M   'P 1'
#
loop_
_entity.id
_entity.type
_entity.pdbx_description
1 polymer ?
#
loop_
_entity_poly.entity_id
_entity_poly.type
_entity_poly.pdbx_seq_one_letter_code
_entity_poly.pdbx_strand_id
1 'polypeptide(L)'
;MEPNQNQTAVQGGGAKKTISAIIVLAVIAVGVWYAYQSGMFKRGVENAPEITREQLVGEAPLSASLESAIEKHKREILERIGTGAPLTEDEREALGRTMLMEAHLYNFTDAETNAIFEALKVQ
;
A
#
# COMPACT_ATOMS: atom_id res chain seq x y z
N MET A 1 27.85 -45.33 -34.46
CA MET A 1 26.84 -44.44 -35.07
C MET A 1 25.63 -44.48 -34.18
N GLU A 2 25.54 -43.54 -33.25
CA GLU A 2 24.45 -43.44 -32.30
C GLU A 2 23.23 -42.77 -32.95
N PRO A 3 22.02 -43.29 -32.78
CA PRO A 3 20.81 -42.53 -33.04
C PRO A 3 20.53 -41.59 -31.87
N ASN A 4 20.49 -40.29 -32.18
CA ASN A 4 20.07 -39.21 -31.29
C ASN A 4 18.55 -39.30 -31.05
N GLN A 5 18.13 -39.96 -29.98
CA GLN A 5 16.77 -39.91 -29.45
C GLN A 5 16.70 -38.92 -28.28
N ASN A 6 16.69 -37.62 -28.60
CA ASN A 6 16.36 -36.58 -27.63
C ASN A 6 14.84 -36.41 -27.49
N GLN A 7 14.16 -37.49 -27.08
CA GLN A 7 12.78 -37.46 -26.59
C GLN A 7 12.68 -38.33 -25.35
N THR A 8 13.05 -37.77 -24.19
CA THR A 8 12.43 -38.16 -22.92
C THR A 8 11.33 -37.16 -22.62
N ALA A 9 10.10 -37.63 -22.83
CA ALA A 9 8.91 -37.02 -22.29
C ALA A 9 9.05 -36.93 -20.75
N VAL A 10 8.98 -35.71 -20.22
CA VAL A 10 8.49 -35.48 -18.86
C VAL A 10 7.25 -34.60 -19.00
N GLN A 11 6.14 -35.30 -19.20
CA GLN A 11 4.82 -34.82 -18.83
C GLN A 11 4.79 -34.72 -17.30
N GLY A 12 4.51 -33.54 -16.77
CA GLY A 12 4.45 -33.26 -15.34
C GLY A 12 3.85 -31.88 -15.10
N GLY A 13 2.55 -31.75 -15.37
CA GLY A 13 1.77 -30.54 -15.13
C GLY A 13 1.82 -30.10 -13.66
N GLY A 14 1.78 -28.78 -13.44
CA GLY A 14 1.54 -28.19 -12.12
C GLY A 14 2.69 -27.39 -11.50
N ALA A 15 3.94 -27.52 -11.96
CA ALA A 15 5.08 -26.85 -11.30
C ALA A 15 5.48 -25.50 -11.90
N LYS A 16 5.36 -25.31 -13.23
CA LYS A 16 5.91 -24.10 -13.90
C LYS A 16 5.12 -22.81 -13.62
N LYS A 17 3.79 -22.88 -13.50
CA LYS A 17 2.94 -21.73 -13.11
C LYS A 17 3.13 -21.34 -11.65
N THR A 18 3.36 -22.32 -10.78
CA THR A 18 3.56 -22.10 -9.35
C THR A 18 4.93 -21.50 -9.09
N ILE A 19 5.98 -21.95 -9.79
CA ILE A 19 7.31 -21.34 -9.69
C ILE A 19 7.30 -19.89 -10.19
N SER A 20 6.60 -19.57 -11.30
CA SER A 20 6.46 -18.16 -11.73
C SER A 20 5.67 -17.33 -10.72
N ALA A 21 4.61 -17.87 -10.13
CA ALA A 21 3.84 -17.19 -9.10
C ALA A 21 4.65 -16.97 -7.82
N ILE A 22 5.46 -17.95 -7.41
CA ILE A 22 6.37 -17.87 -6.25
C ILE A 22 7.47 -16.86 -6.50
N ILE A 23 8.05 -16.79 -7.71
CA ILE A 23 9.07 -15.80 -8.06
C ILE A 23 8.47 -14.39 -8.04
N VAL A 24 7.27 -14.20 -8.59
CA VAL A 24 6.58 -12.90 -8.53
C VAL A 24 6.27 -12.51 -7.09
N LEU A 25 5.77 -13.45 -6.27
CA LEU A 25 5.56 -13.23 -4.83
C LEU A 25 6.85 -12.93 -4.09
N ALA A 26 7.96 -13.59 -4.44
CA ALA A 26 9.26 -13.34 -3.85
C ALA A 26 9.80 -11.96 -4.26
N VAL A 27 9.60 -11.53 -5.50
CA VAL A 27 9.97 -10.18 -5.96
C VAL A 27 9.11 -9.11 -5.26
N ILE A 28 7.81 -9.36 -5.07
CA ILE A 28 6.94 -8.46 -4.30
C ILE A 28 7.37 -8.45 -2.83
N ALA A 29 7.59 -9.60 -2.20
CA ALA A 29 8.01 -9.69 -0.81
C ALA A 29 9.39 -9.05 -0.58
N VAL A 30 10.34 -9.25 -1.49
CA VAL A 30 11.67 -8.61 -1.45
C VAL A 30 11.57 -7.13 -1.76
N GLY A 31 10.70 -6.70 -2.69
CA GLY A 31 10.43 -5.30 -2.96
C GLY A 31 9.83 -4.57 -1.76
N VAL A 32 8.83 -5.18 -1.12
CA VAL A 32 8.19 -4.70 0.11
C VAL A 32 9.21 -4.67 1.25
N TRP A 33 10.02 -5.72 1.42
CA TRP A 33 11.07 -5.76 2.43
C TRP A 33 12.16 -4.71 2.21
N TYR A 34 12.62 -4.52 0.97
CA TYR A 34 13.65 -3.55 0.62
C TYR A 34 13.14 -2.11 0.79
N ALA A 35 11.89 -1.85 0.41
CA ALA A 35 11.22 -0.59 0.68
C ALA A 35 11.10 -0.35 2.21
N TYR A 36 10.77 -1.40 2.98
CA TYR A 36 10.71 -1.36 4.46
C TYR A 36 12.05 -0.99 5.10
N GLN A 37 13.15 -1.54 4.58
CA GLN A 37 14.50 -1.32 5.12
C GLN A 37 15.10 0.04 4.71
N SER A 38 14.67 0.60 3.58
CA SER A 38 15.19 1.87 3.05
C SER A 38 14.75 3.12 3.83
N GLY A 39 13.91 2.97 4.85
CA GLY A 39 13.38 4.12 5.61
C GLY A 39 12.42 5.01 4.81
N MET A 40 12.04 4.59 3.60
CA MET A 40 11.11 5.30 2.71
C MET A 40 9.71 5.44 3.33
N PHE A 41 9.34 4.54 4.24
CA PHE A 41 8.05 4.56 4.96
C PHE A 41 7.99 5.42 6.21
N LYS A 42 9.13 5.83 6.79
CA LYS A 42 9.15 6.64 8.01
C LYS A 42 8.69 8.09 7.82
N ARG A 43 8.20 8.45 6.63
CA ARG A 43 7.81 9.82 6.28
C ARG A 43 6.42 9.94 5.64
N GLY A 44 5.69 8.84 5.44
CA GLY A 44 4.46 8.86 4.62
C GLY A 44 3.25 9.40 5.37
N VAL A 45 2.87 8.75 6.47
CA VAL A 45 1.60 9.01 7.17
C VAL A 45 1.58 10.33 7.95
N GLU A 46 2.75 10.81 8.37
CA GLU A 46 2.89 12.05 9.16
C GLU A 46 2.82 13.32 8.31
N ASN A 47 3.05 13.22 6.99
CA ASN A 47 3.06 14.36 6.07
C ASN A 47 1.75 14.46 5.29
N ALA A 48 0.65 14.66 6.02
CA ALA A 48 -0.63 14.96 5.40
C ALA A 48 -0.53 16.26 4.58
N PRO A 49 -1.14 16.33 3.38
CA PRO A 49 -1.20 17.57 2.61
C PRO A 49 -1.93 18.66 3.40
N GLU A 50 -1.48 19.90 3.29
CA GLU A 50 -2.15 21.02 3.94
C GLU A 50 -3.48 21.33 3.22
N ILE A 51 -4.58 20.94 3.85
CA ILE A 51 -5.94 21.20 3.35
C ILE A 51 -6.51 22.39 4.10
N THR A 52 -6.93 23.41 3.36
CA THR A 52 -7.56 24.61 3.94
C THR A 52 -8.98 24.31 4.41
N ARG A 53 -9.49 25.10 5.36
CA ARG A 53 -10.85 24.90 5.90
C ARG A 53 -11.90 25.00 4.81
N GLU A 54 -11.73 25.95 3.90
CA GLU A 54 -12.62 26.24 2.78
C GLU A 54 -12.71 25.04 1.82
N GLN A 55 -11.60 24.32 1.60
CA GLN A 55 -11.57 23.08 0.84
C GLN A 55 -12.21 21.91 1.61
N LEU A 56 -11.99 21.86 2.92
CA LEU A 56 -12.54 20.82 3.79
C LEU A 56 -14.08 20.85 3.83
N VAL A 57 -14.67 22.05 3.84
CA VAL A 57 -16.13 22.24 3.87
C VAL A 57 -16.78 22.33 2.48
N GLY A 58 -15.99 22.23 1.41
CA GLY A 58 -16.47 22.30 0.02
C GLY A 58 -16.84 23.70 -0.48
N GLU A 59 -16.41 24.75 0.22
CA GLU A 59 -16.54 26.15 -0.21
C GLU A 59 -15.56 26.51 -1.34
N ALA A 60 -14.44 25.79 -1.44
CA ALA A 60 -13.48 25.91 -2.53
C ALA A 60 -13.16 24.53 -3.15
N PRO A 61 -13.03 24.42 -4.48
CA PRO A 61 -12.63 23.18 -5.12
C PRO A 61 -11.17 22.83 -4.76
N LEU A 62 -10.88 21.53 -4.72
CA LEU A 62 -9.50 21.05 -4.64
C LEU A 62 -8.76 21.39 -5.95
N SER A 63 -7.51 21.82 -5.83
CA SER A 63 -6.65 21.97 -7.01
C SER A 63 -6.17 20.60 -7.49
N ALA A 64 -5.91 20.44 -8.79
CA ALA A 64 -5.39 19.17 -9.33
C ALA A 64 -4.09 18.71 -8.66
N SER A 65 -3.23 19.66 -8.22
CA SER A 65 -2.04 19.36 -7.44
C SER A 65 -2.36 18.81 -6.06
N LEU A 66 -3.40 19.32 -5.41
CA LEU A 66 -3.82 18.89 -4.08
C LEU A 66 -4.54 17.54 -4.13
N GLU A 67 -5.38 17.31 -5.13
CA GLU A 67 -5.99 15.98 -5.40
C GLU A 67 -4.90 14.92 -5.60
N SER A 68 -3.88 15.22 -6.41
CA SER A 68 -2.75 14.31 -6.62
C SER A 68 -1.96 14.05 -5.32
N ALA A 69 -1.79 15.07 -4.48
CA ALA A 69 -1.13 14.91 -3.18
C ALA A 69 -1.96 14.05 -2.22
N ILE A 70 -3.28 14.23 -2.18
CA ILE A 70 -4.22 13.41 -1.39
C ILE A 70 -4.17 11.96 -1.86
N GLU A 71 -4.22 11.70 -3.17
CA GLU A 71 -4.10 10.34 -3.69
C GLU A 71 -2.75 9.69 -3.38
N LYS A 72 -1.67 10.47 -3.43
CA LYS A 72 -0.33 9.98 -3.03
C LYS A 72 -0.31 9.62 -1.56
N HIS A 73 -0.81 10.50 -0.70
CA HIS A 73 -0.87 10.27 0.74
C HIS A 73 -1.77 9.08 1.09
N LYS A 74 -2.91 8.92 0.40
CA LYS A 74 -3.77 7.73 0.50
C LYS A 74 -2.97 6.44 0.27
N ARG A 75 -2.18 6.38 -0.80
CA ARG A 75 -1.37 5.19 -1.10
C ARG A 75 -0.33 4.93 -0.02
N GLU A 76 0.32 5.98 0.49
CA GLU A 76 1.32 5.86 1.57
C GLU A 76 0.68 5.32 2.86
N ILE A 77 -0.52 5.77 3.21
CA ILE A 77 -1.32 5.23 4.31
C ILE A 77 -1.60 3.73 4.13
N LEU A 78 -2.14 3.35 2.96
CA LEU A 78 -2.52 1.96 2.70
C LEU A 78 -1.31 1.03 2.64
N GLU A 79 -0.20 1.51 2.08
CA GLU A 79 1.05 0.78 2.07
C GLU A 79 1.59 0.59 3.48
N ARG A 80 1.56 1.66 4.31
CA ARG A 80 1.97 1.60 5.71
C ARG A 80 1.14 0.60 6.52
N ILE A 81 -0.17 0.58 6.32
CA ILE A 81 -1.08 -0.37 6.98
C ILE A 81 -0.87 -1.79 6.46
N GLY A 82 -0.69 -1.94 5.14
CA GLY A 82 -0.43 -3.22 4.49
C GLY A 82 0.84 -3.93 4.99
N THR A 83 1.78 -3.19 5.59
CA THR A 83 2.95 -3.80 6.26
C THR A 83 2.59 -4.67 7.47
N GLY A 84 1.44 -4.43 8.10
CA GLY A 84 1.01 -5.12 9.33
C GLY A 84 1.84 -4.77 10.56
N ALA A 85 2.80 -3.84 10.46
CA ALA A 85 3.59 -3.40 11.59
C ALA A 85 2.83 -2.38 12.45
N PRO A 86 2.99 -2.42 13.78
CA PRO A 86 2.31 -1.48 14.67
C PRO A 86 2.63 -0.03 14.28
N LEU A 87 1.61 0.81 14.29
CA LEU A 87 1.76 2.25 14.08
C LEU A 87 2.40 2.89 15.32
N THR A 88 3.35 3.79 15.09
CA THR A 88 3.83 4.69 16.13
C THR A 88 2.70 5.59 16.63
N GLU A 89 2.89 6.23 17.78
CA GLU A 89 1.88 7.15 18.34
C GLU A 89 1.60 8.32 17.39
N ASP A 90 2.67 8.91 16.83
CA ASP A 90 2.58 10.01 15.86
C ASP A 90 1.85 9.60 14.57
N GLU A 91 2.19 8.45 13.99
CA GLU A 91 1.49 7.92 12.81
C GLU A 91 0.01 7.66 13.10
N ARG A 92 -0.31 7.16 14.30
CA ARG A 92 -1.68 6.84 14.70
C ARG A 92 -2.51 8.12 14.89
N GLU A 93 -1.93 9.15 15.49
CA GLU A 93 -2.58 10.46 15.64
C GLU A 93 -2.83 11.11 14.28
N ALA A 94 -1.82 11.14 13.40
CA ALA A 94 -1.94 11.69 12.06
C ALA A 94 -3.01 10.95 11.23
N LEU A 95 -3.00 9.62 11.27
CA LEU A 95 -3.97 8.78 10.58
C LEU A 95 -5.39 8.94 11.14
N GLY A 96 -5.52 9.00 12.47
CA GLY A 96 -6.79 9.24 13.15
C GLY A 96 -7.40 10.59 12.80
N ARG A 97 -6.57 11.65 12.77
CA ARG A 97 -6.99 12.99 12.34
C ARG A 97 -7.45 13.00 10.88
N THR A 98 -6.67 12.37 9.99
CA THR A 98 -7.01 12.24 8.57
C THR A 98 -8.37 11.55 8.41
N MET A 99 -8.59 10.43 9.12
CA MET A 99 -9.85 9.70 9.05
C MET A 99 -11.05 10.45 9.64
N LEU A 100 -10.84 11.28 10.65
CA LEU A 100 -11.93 12.00 11.32
C LEU A 100 -12.30 13.30 10.61
N MET A 101 -11.31 14.02 10.08
CA MET A 101 -11.50 15.35 9.52
C MET A 101 -11.54 15.36 7.99
N GLU A 102 -10.79 14.47 7.34
CA GLU A 102 -10.47 14.57 5.91
C GLU A 102 -10.90 13.34 5.10
N ALA A 103 -11.46 12.28 5.72
CA ALA A 103 -11.76 11.01 5.04
C ALA A 103 -12.61 11.16 3.78
N HIS A 104 -13.52 12.13 3.74
CA HIS A 104 -14.36 12.41 2.57
C HIS A 104 -13.56 12.89 1.36
N LEU A 105 -12.36 13.45 1.56
CA LEU A 105 -11.49 13.92 0.48
C LEU A 105 -10.64 12.77 -0.11
N TYR A 106 -10.38 11.73 0.68
CA TYR A 106 -9.51 10.62 0.29
C TYR A 106 -10.24 9.52 -0.48
N ASN A 107 -11.58 9.56 -0.54
CA ASN A 107 -12.40 8.57 -1.23
C ASN A 107 -11.98 7.13 -0.88
N PHE A 108 -11.83 6.85 0.43
CA PHE A 108 -11.53 5.49 0.90
C PHE A 108 -12.72 4.57 0.59
N THR A 109 -12.41 3.35 0.15
CA THR A 109 -13.41 2.27 0.07
C THR A 109 -13.71 1.72 1.46
N ASP A 110 -14.81 0.98 1.61
CA ASP A 110 -15.15 0.33 2.88
C ASP A 110 -14.05 -0.65 3.34
N ALA A 111 -13.41 -1.35 2.40
CA ALA A 111 -12.31 -2.28 2.69
C ALA A 111 -11.06 -1.54 3.19
N GLU A 112 -10.70 -0.43 2.54
CA GLU A 112 -9.58 0.43 2.96
C GLU A 112 -9.84 1.05 4.33
N THR A 113 -11.04 1.56 4.56
CA THR A 113 -11.48 2.14 5.84
C THR A 113 -11.39 1.12 6.97
N ASN A 114 -11.88 -0.10 6.74
CA ASN A 114 -11.78 -1.17 7.74
C ASN A 114 -10.31 -1.54 8.04
N ALA A 115 -9.45 -1.63 7.02
CA ALA A 115 -8.02 -1.90 7.23
C ALA A 115 -7.35 -0.80 8.06
N ILE A 116 -7.69 0.47 7.81
CA ILE A 116 -7.21 1.62 8.59
C ILE A 116 -7.65 1.51 10.05
N PHE A 117 -8.94 1.25 10.31
CA PHE A 117 -9.42 1.12 11.69
C PHE A 117 -8.83 -0.07 12.42
N GLU A 118 -8.61 -1.20 11.75
CA GLU A 118 -7.93 -2.35 12.35
C GLU A 118 -6.48 -1.99 12.72
N ALA A 119 -5.75 -1.28 11.85
CA ALA A 119 -4.40 -0.82 12.16
C ALA A 119 -4.34 0.13 13.36
N LEU A 120 -5.37 0.98 13.55
CA LEU A 120 -5.48 1.88 14.70
C LEU A 120 -5.73 1.14 16.03
N LYS A 121 -6.35 -0.05 16.00
CA LYS A 121 -6.67 -0.86 17.19
C LYS A 121 -5.47 -1.62 17.75
N VAL A 122 -4.45 -1.91 16.95
CA VAL A 122 -3.29 -2.69 17.39
C VAL A 122 -2.50 -1.89 18.43
N GLN A 123 -2.54 -2.35 19.69
CA GLN A 123 -1.77 -1.84 20.83
C GLN A 123 -0.51 -2.65 21.05
#